data_AF-A0AB74NEA0-F1
#
_entry.id   AF-A0AB74NEA0-F1
#
_cell.length_a   1.000
_cell.length_b   1.000
_cell.length_c   1.000
_cell.angle_alpha   90.00
_cell.angle_beta   90.00
_cell.angle_gamma   90.00
#
_symmetry.space_group_name_H-M   'P 1'
#
loop_
_entity.id
_entity.type
_entity.pdbx_description
1 polymer ?
#
loop_
_entity_poly.entity_id
_entity_poly.type
_entity_poly.pdbx_seq_one_letter_code
_entity_poly.pdbx_strand_id
1 'polypeptide(L)'
;MKFKVTASLIFLALFSIRLWKPEIKIDSLSVILVVLAMAPWLIQYIKSLEINGIGKVDLITKDQKDAIEKNAEEIGITSNSNEEIKNDYSFYNLRYEDPKLALAGLRIELESTLTKLMRANNLQNNSSFSGVSKMTHILSKNEIISNGEYVLIRDITGILNSAVHGQLDNYDSQNFDWVFSIGLKLLASLNEKLNE
;
A
#
# COMPACT_ATOMS: atom_id res chain seq x y z
N MET A 1 -1.54 3.59 -27.34
CA MET A 1 -0.63 4.25 -28.30
C MET A 1 -1.29 4.50 -29.65
N LYS A 2 -1.89 3.47 -30.28
CA LYS A 2 -2.59 3.58 -31.58
C LYS A 2 -3.61 4.73 -31.63
N PHE A 3 -4.51 4.85 -30.64
CA PHE A 3 -5.50 5.92 -30.55
C PHE A 3 -4.91 7.35 -30.50
N LYS A 4 -3.84 7.56 -29.73
CA LYS A 4 -3.19 8.87 -29.58
C LYS A 4 -2.64 9.36 -30.93
N VAL A 5 -1.97 8.45 -31.64
CA VAL A 5 -1.38 8.72 -32.95
C VAL A 5 -2.46 8.97 -34.01
N THR A 6 -3.51 8.16 -34.05
CA THR A 6 -4.61 8.35 -35.01
C THR A 6 -5.34 9.67 -34.80
N ALA A 7 -5.61 10.06 -33.54
CA ALA A 7 -6.28 11.31 -33.23
C ALA A 7 -5.42 12.53 -33.63
N SER A 8 -4.13 12.55 -33.30
CA SER A 8 -3.21 13.63 -33.72
C SER A 8 -3.09 13.74 -35.24
N LEU A 9 -3.02 12.61 -35.96
CA LEU A 9 -2.96 12.57 -37.42
C LEU A 9 -4.20 13.20 -38.07
N ILE A 10 -5.39 12.94 -37.52
CA ILE A 10 -6.64 13.51 -38.03
C ILE A 10 -6.62 15.04 -37.91
N PHE A 11 -6.26 15.58 -36.75
CA PHE A 11 -6.22 17.04 -36.55
C PHE A 11 -5.13 17.73 -37.38
N LEU A 12 -3.96 17.09 -37.54
CA LEU A 12 -2.88 17.59 -38.41
C LEU A 12 -3.25 17.55 -39.90
N ALA A 13 -3.98 16.51 -40.33
CA ALA A 13 -4.49 16.43 -41.71
C ALA A 13 -5.52 17.53 -41.98
N LEU A 14 -6.45 17.78 -41.06
CA LEU A 14 -7.43 18.87 -41.17
C LEU A 14 -6.75 20.25 -41.20
N PHE A 15 -5.71 20.45 -40.39
CA PHE A 15 -4.89 21.65 -40.43
C PHE A 15 -4.16 21.82 -41.77
N SER A 16 -3.58 20.76 -42.31
CA SER A 16 -2.84 20.77 -43.58
C SER A 16 -3.76 21.05 -44.79
N ILE A 17 -4.94 20.44 -44.82
CA ILE A 17 -5.98 20.70 -45.85
C ILE A 17 -6.38 22.18 -45.84
N ARG A 18 -6.48 22.77 -44.65
CA ARG A 18 -6.80 24.19 -44.50
C ARG A 18 -5.70 25.11 -45.03
N LEU A 19 -4.44 24.77 -44.77
CA LEU A 19 -3.29 25.57 -45.28
C LEU A 19 -3.13 25.48 -46.81
N TRP A 20 -3.73 24.49 -47.46
CA TRP A 20 -3.64 24.35 -48.91
C TRP A 20 -4.41 25.47 -49.66
N LYS A 21 -5.32 26.20 -48.98
CA LYS A 21 -5.95 27.39 -49.56
C LYS A 21 -5.15 28.65 -49.19
N PRO A 22 -4.50 29.33 -50.16
CA PRO A 22 -3.61 30.46 -49.90
C PRO A 22 -4.31 31.72 -49.34
N GLU A 23 -5.64 31.77 -49.39
CA GLU A 23 -6.45 32.89 -48.86
C GLU A 23 -6.75 32.77 -47.35
N ILE A 24 -6.50 31.61 -46.74
CA ILE A 24 -6.84 31.36 -45.33
C ILE A 24 -5.71 31.85 -44.43
N LYS A 25 -5.95 32.96 -43.72
CA LYS A 25 -5.04 33.45 -42.68
C LYS A 25 -4.97 32.45 -41.52
N ILE A 26 -3.83 32.42 -40.84
CA ILE A 26 -3.69 31.74 -39.55
C ILE A 26 -4.58 32.48 -38.56
N ASP A 27 -5.72 31.87 -38.26
CA ASP A 27 -6.76 32.39 -37.37
C ASP A 27 -6.87 31.52 -36.11
N SER A 28 -7.66 31.95 -35.14
CA SER A 28 -7.91 31.27 -33.87
C SER A 28 -8.27 29.79 -34.06
N LEU A 29 -9.05 29.46 -35.11
CA LEU A 29 -9.41 28.07 -35.41
C LEU A 29 -8.19 27.22 -35.85
N SER A 30 -7.18 27.80 -36.50
CA SER A 30 -5.93 27.10 -36.86
C SER A 30 -5.09 26.78 -35.62
N VAL A 31 -5.06 27.71 -34.67
CA VAL A 31 -4.40 27.51 -33.36
C VAL A 31 -5.09 26.40 -32.57
N ILE A 32 -6.43 26.39 -32.53
CA ILE A 32 -7.22 25.37 -31.83
C ILE A 32 -6.94 23.96 -32.40
N LEU A 33 -6.84 23.78 -33.71
CA LEU A 33 -6.55 22.47 -34.33
C LEU A 33 -5.19 21.92 -33.91
N VAL A 34 -4.17 22.78 -33.81
CA VAL A 34 -2.83 22.40 -33.35
C VAL A 34 -2.87 22.01 -31.86
N VAL A 35 -3.56 22.79 -31.03
CA VAL A 35 -3.74 22.47 -29.60
C VAL A 35 -4.47 21.13 -29.42
N LEU A 36 -5.54 20.88 -30.17
CA LEU A 36 -6.28 19.61 -30.14
C LEU A 36 -5.45 18.43 -30.65
N ALA A 37 -4.55 18.63 -31.61
CA ALA A 37 -3.61 17.60 -32.05
C ALA A 37 -2.65 17.17 -30.93
N MET A 38 -2.33 18.07 -29.99
CA MET A 38 -1.47 17.80 -28.84
C MET A 38 -2.25 17.26 -27.62
N ALA A 39 -3.56 17.46 -27.54
CA ALA A 39 -4.39 17.05 -26.39
C ALA A 39 -4.28 15.55 -26.01
N PRO A 40 -4.24 14.57 -26.95
CA PRO A 40 -4.07 13.15 -26.62
C PRO A 40 -2.73 12.81 -25.94
N TRP A 41 -1.75 13.69 -26.08
CA TRP A 41 -0.44 13.59 -25.43
C TRP A 41 -0.45 14.31 -24.09
N LEU A 42 -1.22 15.40 -23.96
CA LEU A 42 -1.37 16.15 -22.71
C LEU A 42 -2.20 15.43 -21.64
N ILE A 43 -3.09 14.51 -22.04
CA ILE A 43 -3.94 13.74 -21.11
C ILE A 43 -3.14 12.96 -20.06
N GLN A 44 -1.90 12.56 -20.36
CA GLN A 44 -1.05 11.84 -19.39
C GLN A 44 -0.48 12.75 -18.30
N TYR A 45 -0.39 14.05 -18.55
CA TYR A 45 0.04 15.03 -17.55
C TYR A 45 -1.13 15.51 -16.69
N ILE A 46 -2.36 15.50 -17.23
CA ILE A 46 -3.59 15.77 -16.45
C ILE A 46 -3.84 14.66 -15.42
N LYS A 47 -3.46 13.40 -15.73
CA LYS A 47 -3.49 12.33 -14.73
C LYS A 47 -2.74 12.72 -13.45
N SER A 48 -1.66 13.50 -13.53
CA SER A 48 -0.91 13.92 -12.33
C SER A 48 -1.63 14.95 -11.45
N LEU A 49 -2.72 15.55 -11.93
CA LEU A 49 -3.56 16.51 -11.19
C LEU A 49 -4.86 15.89 -10.65
N GLU A 50 -5.25 14.69 -11.13
CA GLU A 50 -6.36 13.90 -10.58
C GLU A 50 -5.91 12.83 -9.56
N ILE A 51 -4.59 12.63 -9.37
CA ILE A 51 -3.99 11.65 -8.42
C ILE A 51 -3.85 12.24 -7.02
N ASN A 52 -4.86 12.93 -6.50
CA ASN A 52 -4.93 13.32 -5.09
C ASN A 52 -6.34 13.15 -4.51
N GLY A 53 -7.12 12.16 -4.97
CA GLY A 53 -8.32 11.79 -4.20
C GLY A 53 -9.46 10.97 -4.80
N ILE A 54 -9.44 10.47 -6.05
CA ILE A 54 -10.65 9.87 -6.65
C ILE A 54 -10.45 8.48 -7.29
N GLY A 55 -9.54 7.63 -6.80
CA GLY A 55 -9.58 6.25 -7.30
C GLY A 55 -8.66 5.22 -6.68
N LYS A 56 -7.54 5.64 -6.09
CA LYS A 56 -6.72 4.77 -5.26
C LYS A 56 -6.42 5.52 -3.98
N VAL A 57 -6.83 4.95 -2.87
CA VAL A 57 -6.51 5.48 -1.55
C VAL A 57 -5.07 5.05 -1.30
N ASP A 58 -4.18 6.00 -1.05
CA ASP A 58 -2.85 5.66 -0.54
C ASP A 58 -3.04 4.78 0.69
N LEU A 59 -2.37 3.62 0.69
CA LEU A 59 -2.48 2.62 1.77
C LEU A 59 -2.36 3.22 3.16
N ILE A 60 -1.47 4.19 3.26
CA ILE A 60 -1.03 4.92 4.43
C ILE A 60 -0.62 6.28 3.90
N THR A 61 -1.17 7.37 4.45
CA THR A 61 -0.70 8.71 4.06
C THR A 61 0.77 8.86 4.42
N LYS A 62 1.52 9.73 3.73
CA LYS A 62 2.92 9.99 4.10
C LYS A 62 3.08 10.30 5.59
N ASP A 63 2.19 11.11 6.15
CA ASP A 63 2.19 11.44 7.58
C ASP A 63 1.97 10.22 8.49
N GLN A 64 1.10 9.28 8.10
CA GLN A 64 0.90 8.04 8.84
C GLN A 64 2.10 7.11 8.70
N LYS A 65 2.74 7.08 7.53
CA LYS A 65 3.92 6.26 7.27
C LYS A 65 5.08 6.74 8.13
N ASP A 66 5.30 8.05 8.18
CA ASP A 66 6.33 8.68 9.01
C ASP A 66 6.07 8.45 10.50
N ALA A 67 4.80 8.50 10.94
CA ALA A 67 4.43 8.19 12.32
C ALA A 67 4.68 6.72 12.69
N ILE A 68 4.33 5.80 11.79
CA ILE A 68 4.57 4.36 11.98
C ILE A 68 6.07 4.07 11.99
N GLU A 69 6.83 4.65 11.07
CA GLU A 69 8.28 4.46 10.97
C GLU A 69 8.98 4.99 12.22
N LYS A 70 8.61 6.17 12.70
CA LYS A 70 9.11 6.71 13.96
C LYS A 70 8.81 5.78 15.15
N ASN A 71 7.56 5.31 15.27
CA ASN A 71 7.17 4.40 16.35
C ASN A 71 7.94 3.07 16.26
N ALA A 72 8.19 2.58 15.04
CA ALA A 72 8.92 1.36 14.78
C ALA A 72 10.41 1.53 15.14
N GLU A 73 11.02 2.67 14.80
CA GLU A 73 12.38 3.02 15.23
C GLU A 73 12.52 3.10 16.75
N GLU A 74 11.55 3.70 17.45
CA GLU A 74 11.56 3.83 18.92
C GLU A 74 11.55 2.46 19.64
N ILE A 75 10.98 1.43 19.02
CA ILE A 75 10.97 0.04 19.55
C ILE A 75 12.06 -0.85 18.93
N GLY A 76 13.01 -0.28 18.18
CA GLY A 76 14.10 -1.03 17.54
C GLY A 76 13.70 -1.82 16.30
N ILE A 77 12.47 -1.66 15.81
CA ILE A 77 11.94 -2.27 14.58
C ILE A 77 12.18 -1.31 13.40
N THR A 78 13.42 -1.20 12.92
CA THR A 78 13.73 -0.28 11.82
C THR A 78 13.50 -0.95 10.46
N SER A 79 12.78 -0.31 9.52
CA SER A 79 12.55 -0.86 8.17
C SER A 79 13.84 -1.02 7.35
N ASN A 80 14.85 -0.18 7.57
CA ASN A 80 16.10 -0.10 6.80
C ASN A 80 17.21 -1.10 7.20
N SER A 81 17.02 -1.92 8.24
CA SER A 81 17.99 -2.99 8.52
C SER A 81 17.88 -4.08 7.46
N ASN A 82 18.95 -4.27 6.68
CA ASN A 82 19.20 -5.39 5.76
C ASN A 82 19.42 -6.72 6.52
N GLU A 83 18.94 -6.82 7.76
CA GLU A 83 18.91 -8.09 8.46
C GLU A 83 17.87 -8.94 7.73
N GLU A 84 18.36 -9.95 7.00
CA GLU A 84 17.54 -10.96 6.37
C GLU A 84 16.71 -11.64 7.46
N ILE A 85 15.49 -11.15 7.66
CA ILE A 85 14.50 -11.85 8.47
C ILE A 85 14.36 -13.20 7.81
N LYS A 86 14.80 -14.23 8.53
CA LYS A 86 14.89 -15.59 8.06
C LYS A 86 13.56 -15.99 7.42
N ASN A 87 13.64 -16.58 6.23
CA ASN A 87 12.50 -17.03 5.43
C ASN A 87 11.82 -18.26 6.08
N ASP A 88 11.34 -18.09 7.31
CA ASP A 88 10.73 -19.15 8.11
C ASP A 88 9.22 -19.29 7.80
N TYR A 89 8.67 -18.36 7.01
CA TYR A 89 7.26 -18.30 6.68
C TYR A 89 6.99 -18.68 5.22
N SER A 90 6.05 -19.61 5.02
CA SER A 90 5.65 -20.09 3.69
C SER A 90 5.11 -18.97 2.78
N PHE A 91 4.50 -17.93 3.35
CA PHE A 91 3.96 -16.79 2.60
C PHE A 91 5.02 -15.77 2.17
N TYR A 92 6.26 -15.87 2.65
CA TYR A 92 7.34 -14.94 2.30
C TYR A 92 7.66 -14.96 0.81
N ASN A 93 7.72 -16.15 0.22
CA ASN A 93 8.04 -16.32 -1.21
C ASN A 93 6.96 -15.69 -2.12
N LEU A 94 5.75 -15.52 -1.60
CA LEU A 94 4.64 -14.90 -2.34
C LEU A 94 4.74 -13.37 -2.38
N ARG A 95 5.66 -12.75 -1.63
CA ARG A 95 5.78 -11.29 -1.51
C ARG A 95 5.76 -10.56 -2.85
N TYR A 96 6.42 -11.10 -3.87
CA TYR A 96 6.51 -10.50 -5.20
C TYR A 96 5.59 -11.16 -6.24
N GLU A 97 5.15 -12.39 -5.99
CA GLU A 97 4.29 -13.15 -6.92
C GLU A 97 2.80 -12.86 -6.68
N ASP A 98 2.39 -12.89 -5.41
CA ASP A 98 1.04 -12.56 -4.95
C ASP A 98 1.11 -11.79 -3.61
N PRO A 99 1.30 -10.46 -3.67
CA PRO A 99 1.37 -9.63 -2.47
C PRO A 99 0.10 -9.69 -1.60
N LYS A 100 -1.06 -9.98 -2.20
CA LYS A 100 -2.32 -10.10 -1.45
C LYS A 100 -2.26 -11.33 -0.55
N LEU A 101 -1.85 -12.46 -1.12
CA LEU A 101 -1.72 -13.71 -0.39
C LEU A 101 -0.57 -13.64 0.62
N ALA A 102 0.52 -12.93 0.30
CA ALA A 102 1.61 -12.68 1.25
C ALA A 102 1.14 -11.90 2.49
N LEU A 103 0.42 -10.78 2.29
CA LEU A 103 -0.13 -9.96 3.39
C LEU A 103 -1.22 -10.70 4.18
N ALA A 104 -2.04 -11.52 3.50
CA ALA A 104 -3.02 -12.37 4.18
C ALA A 104 -2.30 -13.44 5.05
N GLY A 105 -1.23 -14.05 4.54
CA GLY A 105 -0.39 -14.97 5.31
C GLY A 105 0.22 -14.28 6.55
N LEU A 106 0.75 -13.07 6.38
CA LEU A 106 1.24 -12.24 7.47
C LEU A 106 0.15 -11.95 8.52
N ARG A 107 -1.09 -11.67 8.09
CA ARG A 107 -2.22 -11.45 9.00
C ARG A 107 -2.55 -12.69 9.83
N ILE A 108 -2.48 -13.87 9.21
CA ILE A 108 -2.73 -15.16 9.85
C ILE A 108 -1.66 -15.46 10.89
N GLU A 109 -0.38 -15.29 10.54
CA GLU A 109 0.71 -15.55 11.50
C GLU A 109 0.73 -14.54 12.65
N LEU A 110 0.35 -13.28 12.42
CA LEU A 110 0.17 -12.32 13.50
C LEU A 110 -0.89 -12.79 14.51
N GLU A 111 -2.04 -13.26 14.02
CA GLU A 111 -3.11 -13.79 14.89
C GLU A 111 -2.68 -15.04 15.66
N SER A 112 -1.99 -15.95 14.96
CA SER A 112 -1.41 -17.17 15.52
C SER A 112 -0.43 -16.83 16.65
N THR A 113 0.48 -15.89 16.43
CA THR A 113 1.50 -15.47 17.39
C THR A 113 0.87 -14.79 18.61
N LEU A 114 -0.09 -13.87 18.43
CA LEU A 114 -0.82 -13.25 19.54
C LEU A 114 -1.61 -14.29 20.35
N THR A 115 -2.22 -15.27 19.68
CA THR A 115 -2.91 -16.38 20.34
C THR A 115 -1.95 -17.21 21.19
N LYS A 116 -0.75 -17.52 20.66
CA LYS A 116 0.29 -18.23 21.40
C LYS A 116 0.74 -17.43 22.63
N LEU A 117 0.96 -16.13 22.50
CA LEU A 117 1.35 -15.26 23.62
C LEU A 117 0.29 -15.23 24.72
N MET A 118 -0.98 -15.11 24.33
CA MET A 118 -2.12 -15.19 25.26
C MET A 118 -2.17 -16.53 26.00
N ARG A 119 -1.86 -17.65 25.31
CA ARG A 119 -1.81 -18.99 25.91
C ARG A 119 -0.65 -19.14 26.86
N ALA A 120 0.56 -18.77 26.44
CA ALA A 120 1.79 -18.86 27.23
C ALA A 120 1.66 -18.09 28.56
N ASN A 121 0.96 -16.96 28.55
CA ASN A 121 0.75 -16.11 29.71
C ASN A 121 -0.57 -16.37 30.47
N ASN A 122 -1.29 -17.46 30.17
CA ASN A 122 -2.54 -17.83 30.82
C ASN A 122 -3.64 -16.75 30.78
N LEU A 123 -3.66 -15.90 29.75
CA LEU A 123 -4.62 -14.78 29.61
C LEU A 123 -5.92 -15.20 28.89
N GLN A 124 -6.17 -16.49 28.78
CA GLN A 124 -7.37 -17.04 28.17
C GLN A 124 -8.55 -16.87 29.13
N ASN A 125 -9.49 -15.99 28.80
CA ASN A 125 -10.81 -16.04 29.44
C ASN A 125 -11.63 -17.17 28.79
N ASN A 126 -12.59 -17.74 29.53
CA ASN A 126 -13.41 -18.92 29.19
C ASN A 126 -14.24 -18.87 27.88
N SER A 127 -13.96 -17.94 26.96
CA SER A 127 -14.57 -17.82 25.63
C SER A 127 -13.49 -17.60 24.58
N SER A 128 -13.72 -18.13 23.38
CA SER A 128 -12.82 -18.09 22.21
C SER A 128 -11.98 -16.83 22.11
N PHE A 129 -10.72 -16.97 21.67
CA PHE A 129 -9.84 -15.84 21.38
C PHE A 129 -10.60 -14.79 20.58
N SER A 130 -10.76 -13.62 21.18
CA SER A 130 -11.32 -12.46 20.51
C SER A 130 -10.34 -11.96 19.45
N GLY A 131 -10.83 -11.31 18.39
CA GLY A 131 -10.00 -10.85 17.27
C GLY A 131 -8.79 -9.99 17.70
N VAL A 132 -7.84 -9.81 16.77
CA VAL A 132 -6.51 -9.20 16.99
C VAL A 132 -6.52 -7.98 17.89
N SER A 133 -7.45 -7.03 17.70
CA SER A 133 -7.50 -5.81 18.54
C SER A 133 -7.66 -6.09 20.03
N LYS A 134 -8.50 -7.07 20.41
CA LYS A 134 -8.73 -7.38 21.83
C LYS A 134 -7.57 -8.18 22.42
N MET A 135 -6.96 -9.10 21.66
CA MET A 135 -5.73 -9.77 22.10
C MET A 135 -4.60 -8.77 22.32
N THR A 136 -4.39 -7.88 21.35
CA THR A 136 -3.36 -6.82 21.41
C THR A 136 -3.58 -5.92 22.63
N HIS A 137 -4.82 -5.50 22.89
CA HIS A 137 -5.13 -4.70 24.08
C HIS A 137 -4.85 -5.45 25.39
N ILE A 138 -5.24 -6.72 25.49
CA ILE A 138 -4.99 -7.52 26.70
C ILE A 138 -3.49 -7.74 26.92
N LEU A 139 -2.74 -8.11 25.88
CA LEU A 139 -1.30 -8.32 25.96
C LEU A 139 -0.56 -7.03 26.37
N SER A 140 -0.96 -5.89 25.80
CA SER A 140 -0.38 -4.59 26.16
C SER A 140 -0.70 -4.18 27.59
N LYS A 141 -1.94 -4.39 28.04
CA LYS A 141 -2.36 -4.10 29.43
C LYS A 141 -1.59 -4.93 30.46
N ASN A 142 -1.17 -6.14 30.11
CA ASN A 142 -0.37 -7.02 30.96
C ASN A 142 1.14 -6.87 30.69
N GLU A 143 1.56 -5.83 29.96
CA GLU A 143 2.96 -5.49 29.69
C GLU A 143 3.78 -6.58 28.96
N ILE A 144 3.10 -7.56 28.34
CA ILE A 144 3.76 -8.62 27.55
C ILE A 144 4.31 -8.03 26.26
N ILE A 145 3.52 -7.17 25.62
CA ILE A 145 3.95 -6.37 24.47
C ILE A 145 4.05 -4.91 24.87
N SER A 146 5.01 -4.21 24.29
CA SER A 146 5.22 -2.79 24.50
C SER A 146 4.09 -1.95 23.93
N ASN A 147 3.98 -0.70 24.40
CA ASN A 147 3.03 0.26 23.83
C ASN A 147 3.32 0.55 22.34
N GLY A 148 4.59 0.54 21.93
CA GLY A 148 4.95 0.72 20.52
C GLY A 148 4.50 -0.45 19.65
N GLU A 149 4.68 -1.70 20.11
CA GLU A 149 4.14 -2.88 19.42
C GLU A 149 2.61 -2.85 19.34
N TYR A 150 1.93 -2.43 20.41
CA TYR A 150 0.47 -2.25 20.42
C TYR A 150 0.00 -1.26 19.33
N VAL A 151 0.66 -0.09 19.26
CA VAL A 151 0.35 0.93 18.25
C VAL A 151 0.65 0.39 16.85
N LEU A 152 1.82 -0.22 16.65
CA LEU A 152 2.25 -0.77 15.36
C LEU A 152 1.28 -1.84 14.85
N ILE A 153 0.87 -2.79 15.71
CA ILE A 153 -0.13 -3.80 15.38
C ILE A 153 -1.42 -3.14 14.90
N ARG A 154 -1.94 -2.16 15.65
CA ARG A 154 -3.18 -1.47 15.29
C ARG A 154 -3.08 -0.77 13.94
N ASP A 155 -1.95 -0.11 13.69
CA ASP A 155 -1.73 0.70 12.50
C ASP A 155 -1.63 -0.17 11.23
N ILE A 156 -1.01 -1.36 11.30
CA ILE A 156 -0.92 -2.28 10.15
C ILE A 156 -2.12 -3.22 10.01
N THR A 157 -2.88 -3.48 11.09
CA THR A 157 -3.99 -4.46 11.09
C THR A 157 -5.06 -4.12 10.05
N GLY A 158 -5.36 -2.84 9.82
CA GLY A 158 -6.35 -2.43 8.82
C GLY A 158 -6.01 -2.94 7.42
N ILE A 159 -4.75 -2.80 7.01
CA ILE A 159 -4.25 -3.22 5.69
C ILE A 159 -4.23 -4.74 5.58
N LEU A 160 -3.73 -5.39 6.62
CA LEU A 160 -3.69 -6.84 6.69
C LEU A 160 -5.11 -7.45 6.66
N ASN A 161 -6.09 -6.78 7.26
CA ASN A 161 -7.50 -7.19 7.19
C ASN A 161 -8.09 -7.03 5.79
N SER A 162 -7.80 -5.93 5.10
CA SER A 162 -8.18 -5.73 3.70
C SER A 162 -7.57 -6.78 2.77
N ALA A 163 -6.34 -7.24 3.05
CA ALA A 163 -5.69 -8.34 2.33
C ALA A 163 -6.47 -9.65 2.44
N VAL A 164 -6.88 -10.03 3.66
CA VAL A 164 -7.68 -11.24 3.91
C VAL A 164 -9.04 -11.19 3.20
N HIS A 165 -9.67 -10.02 3.12
CA HIS A 165 -10.95 -9.85 2.43
C HIS A 165 -10.83 -9.65 0.91
N GLY A 166 -9.62 -9.71 0.35
CA GLY A 166 -9.38 -9.48 -1.08
C GLY A 166 -9.64 -8.04 -1.53
N GLN A 167 -9.77 -7.10 -0.61
CA GLN A 167 -10.14 -5.70 -0.88
C GLN A 167 -8.94 -4.80 -1.21
N LEU A 168 -7.81 -5.40 -1.61
CA LEU A 168 -6.58 -4.68 -1.91
C LEU A 168 -6.61 -3.89 -3.23
N ASP A 169 -7.64 -4.07 -4.06
CA ASP A 169 -7.76 -3.40 -5.37
C ASP A 169 -7.93 -1.88 -5.26
N ASN A 170 -8.38 -1.39 -4.10
CA ASN A 170 -8.57 0.02 -3.81
C ASN A 170 -7.28 0.76 -3.37
N TYR A 171 -6.16 0.03 -3.28
CA TYR A 171 -4.94 0.49 -2.63
C TYR A 171 -3.75 0.54 -3.59
N ASP A 172 -2.81 1.46 -3.33
CA ASP A 172 -1.57 1.53 -4.10
C ASP A 172 -0.58 0.43 -3.71
N SER A 173 -0.12 -0.35 -4.69
CA SER A 173 0.77 -1.49 -4.51
C SER A 173 2.17 -1.13 -4.01
N GLN A 174 2.59 0.13 -4.12
CA GLN A 174 3.93 0.57 -3.74
C GLN A 174 4.23 0.41 -2.24
N ASN A 175 3.20 0.39 -1.40
CA ASN A 175 3.36 0.30 0.05
C ASN A 175 3.25 -1.14 0.60
N PHE A 176 2.88 -2.14 -0.21
CA PHE A 176 2.75 -3.53 0.25
C PHE A 176 4.08 -4.10 0.76
N ASP A 177 5.17 -3.82 0.05
CA ASP A 177 6.51 -4.29 0.38
C ASP A 177 7.00 -3.76 1.74
N TRP A 178 6.69 -2.50 2.01
CA TRP A 178 7.00 -1.83 3.27
C TRP A 178 6.15 -2.40 4.43
N VAL A 179 4.83 -2.54 4.25
CA VAL A 179 3.95 -3.14 5.27
C VAL A 179 4.38 -4.57 5.58
N PHE A 180 4.75 -5.32 4.55
CA PHE A 180 5.23 -6.68 4.68
C PHE A 180 6.52 -6.75 5.52
N SER A 181 7.48 -5.88 5.20
CA SER A 181 8.77 -5.82 5.92
C SER A 181 8.59 -5.46 7.39
N ILE A 182 7.78 -4.44 7.70
CA ILE A 182 7.46 -4.05 9.08
C ILE A 182 6.75 -5.18 9.81
N GLY A 183 5.76 -5.82 9.18
CA GLY A 183 5.03 -6.91 9.79
C GLY A 183 5.91 -8.12 10.12
N LEU A 184 6.89 -8.45 9.28
CA LEU A 184 7.86 -9.51 9.58
C LEU A 184 8.75 -9.16 10.79
N LYS A 185 9.20 -7.91 10.91
CA LYS A 185 10.01 -7.46 12.07
C LYS A 185 9.20 -7.48 13.36
N LEU A 186 7.93 -7.06 13.28
CA LEU A 186 6.99 -7.19 14.38
C LEU A 186 6.79 -8.66 14.78
N LEU A 187 6.62 -9.58 13.82
CA LEU A 187 6.51 -11.00 14.13
C LEU A 187 7.77 -11.54 14.82
N ALA A 188 8.96 -11.12 14.39
CA ALA A 188 10.21 -11.49 15.05
C ALA A 188 10.23 -11.04 16.52
N SER A 189 9.94 -9.75 16.78
CA SER A 189 9.82 -9.18 18.13
C SER A 189 8.82 -9.94 19.01
N LEU A 190 7.65 -10.28 18.47
CA LEU A 190 6.63 -11.02 19.20
C LEU A 190 7.03 -12.48 19.48
N ASN A 191 7.80 -13.11 18.58
CA ASN A 191 8.28 -14.47 18.78
C ASN A 191 9.43 -14.55 19.79
N GLU A 192 10.26 -13.52 19.93
CA GLU A 192 11.27 -13.46 21.00
C GLU A 192 10.61 -13.62 22.37
N LYS A 193 9.48 -12.93 22.58
CA LYS A 193 8.66 -12.98 23.80
C LYS A 193 7.97 -14.33 24.07
N LEU A 194 7.93 -15.23 23.08
CA LEU A 194 7.45 -16.60 23.28
C LEU A 194 8.54 -17.55 23.78
N ASN A 195 9.81 -17.17 23.62
CA ASN A 195 10.97 -17.97 23.98
C ASN A 195 11.62 -17.51 25.30
N GLU A 196 11.13 -16.43 25.91
CA GLU A 196 11.45 -15.98 27.27
C GLU A 196 10.69 -16.78 28.33
#